data_AF-A0A3D3TIM4-F1
#
_entry.id   AF-A0A3D3TIM4-F1
#
_cell.length_a   1.000
_cell.length_b   1.000
_cell.length_c   1.000
_cell.angle_alpha   90.00
_cell.angle_beta   90.00
_cell.angle_gamma   90.00
#
_symmetry.space_group_name_H-M   'P 1'
#
loop_
_entity.id
_entity.type
_entity.pdbx_description
1 polymer ?
#
loop_
_entity_poly.entity_id
_entity_poly.type
_entity_poly.pdbx_seq_one_letter_code
_entity_poly.pdbx_strand_id
1 'polypeptide(L)'
;MKKINIYMLLAAFIFPLCYVNAQLIDAGSIRVDQPEVIRNGNNVSINFNFDVNNTTLGQQEMIIITPILKSADNMVIQTYQPIVVTGSKRDKALNRSIDFGKYQMPVTPQMIVRRNDIMGKTIPVRLNIPYSESLHSATLVLGQEMIGCACEQLNDGQYPILTPVLPVPFVPNYELTYVTPPAEEVKQRSETYSAHLNFVVGKYELLRDFKDNRRVLNEVDMIINEIRNDDNLTVTNFTITGYASPEGNPESNMKLSENRARSFVNYLVETYNIPASSMITNWKGEDWEGLRKAVAASNVADREQILSILDNETNVMTRKNRIHQLSGGETYRTLLRDYYPPLRRNEYTISYVARPFSIDEAKVLIRTKPQHLSLNEMFLVANTYPKDSREFKEVFDIAARIYPNDPVNQINTAALEIETGNIDGAISRLQQINTPEAWNNLGIAYTKKEDYRTAQQYFERASSAGLRSATINRDQLQKVIDEM
;
A
#
# COMPACT_ATOMS: atom_id res chain seq x y z
N MET A 1 -2.57 -42.54 -65.32
CA MET A 1 -3.67 -42.04 -64.46
C MET A 1 -4.12 -43.16 -63.52
N LYS A 2 -3.61 -43.20 -62.29
CA LYS A 2 -4.05 -44.15 -61.25
C LYS A 2 -4.75 -43.33 -60.16
N LYS A 3 -6.05 -43.59 -59.96
CA LYS A 3 -6.87 -42.96 -58.93
C LYS A 3 -6.45 -43.52 -57.57
N ILE A 4 -6.02 -42.64 -56.67
CA ILE A 4 -5.76 -42.95 -55.26
C ILE A 4 -7.08 -42.70 -54.52
N ASN A 5 -7.69 -43.76 -54.00
CA ASN A 5 -8.85 -43.66 -53.12
C ASN A 5 -8.35 -43.45 -51.69
N ILE A 6 -8.59 -42.25 -51.15
CA ILE A 6 -8.34 -41.91 -49.75
C ILE A 6 -9.58 -42.34 -48.95
N TYR A 7 -9.44 -43.36 -48.11
CA TYR A 7 -10.45 -43.68 -47.09
C TYR A 7 -10.26 -42.74 -45.90
N MET A 8 -11.22 -41.84 -45.67
CA MET A 8 -11.32 -41.09 -44.42
C MET A 8 -11.76 -42.02 -43.29
N LEU A 9 -10.85 -42.28 -42.35
CA LEU A 9 -11.14 -42.92 -41.08
C LEU A 9 -11.76 -41.87 -40.14
N LEU A 10 -13.09 -41.91 -40.01
CA LEU A 10 -13.84 -41.11 -39.03
C LEU A 10 -13.65 -41.74 -37.65
N ALA A 11 -12.73 -41.20 -36.85
CA ALA A 11 -12.59 -41.58 -35.44
C ALA A 11 -13.74 -40.95 -34.64
N ALA A 12 -14.78 -41.73 -34.37
CA ALA A 12 -15.84 -41.37 -33.44
C ALA A 12 -15.26 -41.37 -32.00
N PHE A 13 -14.99 -40.18 -31.46
CA PHE A 13 -14.77 -39.99 -30.04
C PHE A 13 -16.08 -40.30 -29.30
N ILE A 14 -16.22 -41.52 -28.82
CA ILE A 14 -17.24 -41.89 -27.85
C ILE A 14 -16.82 -41.24 -26.53
N PHE A 15 -17.40 -40.08 -26.22
CA PHE A 15 -17.36 -39.54 -24.86
C PHE A 15 -18.04 -40.56 -23.93
N PRO A 16 -17.37 -41.06 -22.88
CA PRO A 16 -18.06 -41.84 -21.88
C PRO A 16 -19.03 -40.89 -21.18
N LEU A 17 -20.34 -41.12 -21.36
CA LEU A 17 -21.36 -40.57 -20.49
C LEU A 17 -21.06 -41.06 -19.07
N CYS A 18 -20.37 -40.24 -18.29
CA CYS A 18 -20.37 -40.38 -16.85
C CYS A 18 -21.81 -40.13 -16.40
N TYR A 19 -22.56 -41.21 -16.15
CA TYR A 19 -23.77 -41.15 -15.36
C TYR A 19 -23.33 -40.73 -13.95
N VAL A 20 -23.41 -39.44 -13.67
CA VAL A 20 -23.36 -38.93 -12.29
C VAL A 20 -24.63 -39.45 -11.62
N ASN A 21 -24.48 -40.49 -10.79
CA ASN A 21 -25.56 -40.83 -9.87
C ASN A 21 -25.69 -39.67 -8.90
N ALA A 22 -26.78 -38.91 -8.97
CA ALA A 22 -27.06 -37.85 -8.02
C ALA A 22 -27.06 -38.42 -6.61
N GLN A 23 -26.19 -37.91 -5.74
CA GLN A 23 -26.15 -38.32 -4.34
C GLN A 23 -27.42 -37.80 -3.65
N LEU A 24 -28.19 -38.71 -3.06
CA LEU A 24 -29.36 -38.36 -2.27
C LEU A 24 -28.95 -38.01 -0.84
N ILE A 25 -29.50 -36.93 -0.29
CA ILE A 25 -29.36 -36.50 1.10
C ILE A 25 -30.57 -37.00 1.88
N ASP A 26 -30.33 -37.76 2.95
CA ASP A 26 -31.36 -38.16 3.89
C ASP A 26 -31.76 -36.98 4.78
N ALA A 27 -32.99 -36.50 4.63
CA ALA A 27 -33.54 -35.41 5.42
C ALA A 27 -34.75 -35.93 6.21
N GLY A 28 -34.48 -36.65 7.30
CA GLY A 28 -35.55 -37.21 8.13
C GLY A 28 -36.40 -38.24 7.40
N SER A 29 -37.68 -37.93 7.20
CA SER A 29 -38.64 -38.85 6.57
C SER A 29 -38.66 -38.79 5.04
N ILE A 30 -37.90 -37.88 4.43
CA ILE A 30 -37.79 -37.67 2.98
C ILE A 30 -36.32 -37.67 2.54
N ARG A 31 -36.10 -37.78 1.23
CA ARG A 31 -34.79 -37.58 0.61
C ARG A 31 -34.83 -36.38 -0.33
N VAL A 32 -33.68 -35.74 -0.53
CA VAL A 32 -33.48 -34.77 -1.61
C VAL A 32 -32.30 -35.16 -2.47
N ASP A 33 -32.30 -34.76 -3.73
CA ASP A 33 -31.04 -34.68 -4.48
C ASP A 33 -30.18 -33.51 -4.00
N GLN A 34 -28.92 -33.52 -4.39
CA GLN A 34 -27.99 -32.42 -4.12
C GLN A 34 -28.55 -31.11 -4.69
N PRO A 35 -28.78 -30.08 -3.87
CA PRO A 35 -29.30 -28.82 -4.37
C PRO A 35 -28.34 -28.13 -5.35
N GLU A 36 -28.87 -27.72 -6.49
CA GLU A 36 -28.19 -26.92 -7.50
C GLU A 36 -28.42 -25.43 -7.21
N VAL A 37 -27.33 -24.66 -7.10
CA VAL A 37 -27.38 -23.23 -6.80
C VAL A 37 -26.91 -22.45 -8.01
N ILE A 38 -27.76 -21.57 -8.52
CA ILE A 38 -27.49 -20.74 -9.70
C ILE A 38 -27.62 -19.27 -9.29
N ARG A 39 -26.53 -18.51 -9.39
CA ARG A 39 -26.52 -17.06 -9.18
C ARG A 39 -26.64 -16.34 -10.52
N ASN A 40 -27.64 -15.48 -10.64
CA ASN A 40 -27.82 -14.58 -11.78
C ASN A 40 -27.95 -13.13 -11.25
N GLY A 41 -26.85 -12.40 -11.22
CA GLY A 41 -26.78 -11.06 -10.62
C GLY A 41 -27.20 -11.06 -9.15
N ASN A 42 -28.28 -10.34 -8.84
CA ASN A 42 -28.81 -10.19 -7.48
C ASN A 42 -29.82 -11.28 -7.07
N ASN A 43 -30.02 -12.33 -7.87
CA ASN A 43 -30.94 -13.43 -7.53
C ASN A 43 -30.19 -14.76 -7.51
N VAL A 44 -30.38 -15.52 -6.44
CA VAL A 44 -29.88 -16.89 -6.26
C VAL A 44 -31.07 -17.84 -6.37
N SER A 45 -31.03 -18.75 -7.33
CA SER A 45 -32.00 -19.83 -7.49
C SER A 45 -31.43 -21.09 -6.88
N ILE A 46 -32.14 -21.72 -5.95
CA ILE A 46 -31.81 -23.05 -5.43
C ILE A 46 -32.84 -24.03 -5.97
N ASN A 47 -32.38 -25.01 -6.74
CA ASN A 47 -33.21 -26.06 -7.33
C ASN A 47 -32.85 -27.40 -6.69
N PHE A 48 -33.85 -28.15 -6.25
CA PHE A 48 -33.69 -29.52 -5.78
C PHE A 48 -35.01 -30.26 -5.91
N ASN A 49 -34.96 -31.58 -5.83
CA ASN A 49 -36.10 -32.48 -5.95
C ASN A 49 -36.29 -33.26 -4.66
N PHE A 50 -37.50 -33.21 -4.09
CA PHE A 50 -37.88 -34.06 -2.96
C PHE A 50 -38.35 -35.43 -3.44
N ASP A 51 -37.88 -36.49 -2.77
CA ASP A 51 -38.34 -37.86 -2.91
C ASP A 51 -39.00 -38.33 -1.60
N VAL A 52 -40.26 -38.77 -1.70
CA VAL A 52 -41.09 -39.29 -0.59
C VAL A 52 -41.17 -40.81 -0.55
N ASN A 53 -40.38 -41.52 -1.37
CA ASN A 53 -40.47 -42.97 -1.52
C ASN A 53 -40.26 -43.72 -0.19
N ASN A 54 -39.39 -43.19 0.66
CA ASN A 54 -39.09 -43.75 1.98
C ASN A 54 -39.91 -43.15 3.11
N THR A 55 -40.82 -42.23 2.80
CA THR A 55 -41.70 -41.62 3.80
C THR A 55 -42.76 -42.63 4.23
N THR A 56 -42.83 -42.92 5.53
CA THR A 56 -43.89 -43.72 6.12
C THR A 56 -44.98 -42.77 6.61
N LEU A 57 -46.17 -42.81 5.99
CA LEU A 57 -47.28 -41.92 6.32
C LEU A 57 -48.60 -42.69 6.36
N GLY A 58 -49.29 -42.65 7.50
CA GLY A 58 -50.59 -43.27 7.73
C GLY A 58 -51.73 -42.62 6.94
N GLN A 59 -52.87 -43.32 6.82
CA GLN A 59 -54.01 -42.84 6.01
C GLN A 59 -54.60 -41.50 6.47
N GLN A 60 -54.52 -41.20 7.76
CA GLN A 60 -55.08 -40.00 8.39
C GLN A 60 -54.01 -38.98 8.82
N GLU A 61 -52.75 -39.18 8.40
CA GLU A 61 -51.63 -38.32 8.74
C GLU A 61 -51.30 -37.36 7.58
N MET A 62 -50.60 -36.28 7.90
CA MET A 62 -49.93 -35.43 6.91
C MET A 62 -48.57 -34.99 7.42
N ILE A 63 -47.66 -34.70 6.50
CA ILE A 63 -46.39 -34.04 6.79
C ILE A 63 -46.33 -32.70 6.07
N ILE A 64 -45.93 -31.67 6.80
CA ILE A 64 -45.67 -30.32 6.28
C ILE A 64 -44.16 -30.17 6.17
N ILE A 65 -43.66 -29.96 4.95
CA ILE A 65 -42.24 -29.79 4.66
C ILE A 65 -42.02 -28.33 4.32
N THR A 66 -41.28 -27.62 5.17
CA THR A 66 -41.04 -26.18 5.06
C THR A 66 -39.56 -25.92 4.80
N PRO A 67 -39.17 -25.40 3.62
CA PRO A 67 -37.82 -24.91 3.42
C PRO A 67 -37.58 -23.66 4.27
N ILE A 68 -36.45 -23.62 4.99
CA ILE A 68 -36.07 -22.55 5.91
C ILE A 68 -34.61 -22.20 5.63
N LEU A 69 -34.36 -20.94 5.28
CA LEU A 69 -33.02 -20.38 5.18
C LEU A 69 -32.59 -19.87 6.56
N LYS A 70 -31.44 -20.35 7.02
CA LYS A 70 -30.86 -19.97 8.31
C LYS A 70 -29.48 -19.34 8.16
N SER A 71 -29.15 -18.42 9.05
CA SER A 71 -27.80 -17.85 9.20
C SER A 71 -26.86 -18.83 9.91
N ALA A 72 -25.57 -18.50 9.93
CA ALA A 72 -24.53 -19.29 10.61
C ALA A 72 -24.78 -19.47 12.12
N ASP A 73 -25.45 -18.51 12.77
CA ASP A 73 -25.86 -18.56 14.18
C ASP A 73 -27.25 -19.21 14.38
N ASN A 74 -27.75 -19.92 13.36
CA ASN A 74 -28.99 -20.69 13.37
C ASN A 74 -30.28 -19.84 13.50
N MET A 75 -30.22 -18.52 13.30
CA MET A 75 -31.41 -17.67 13.20
C MET A 75 -32.13 -17.87 11.86
N VAL A 76 -33.46 -17.74 11.86
CA VAL A 76 -34.26 -17.84 10.64
C VAL A 76 -34.13 -16.55 9.84
N ILE A 77 -33.56 -16.64 8.64
CA ILE A 77 -33.49 -15.54 7.68
C ILE A 77 -34.80 -15.45 6.91
N GLN A 78 -35.27 -16.59 6.38
CA GLN A 78 -36.47 -16.65 5.56
C GLN A 78 -37.12 -18.03 5.63
N THR A 79 -38.45 -18.05 5.74
CA THR A 79 -39.27 -19.26 5.65
C THR A 79 -40.02 -19.25 4.33
N TYR A 80 -39.99 -20.37 3.59
CA TYR A 80 -40.66 -20.51 2.30
C TYR A 80 -42.01 -21.23 2.44
N GLN A 81 -42.82 -21.15 1.38
CA GLN A 81 -44.10 -21.86 1.34
C GLN A 81 -43.88 -23.38 1.49
N PRO A 82 -44.66 -24.05 2.37
CA PRO A 82 -44.48 -25.47 2.59
C PRO A 82 -45.07 -26.32 1.47
N ILE A 83 -44.59 -27.56 1.38
CA ILE A 83 -45.19 -28.63 0.60
C ILE A 83 -45.86 -29.59 1.58
N VAL A 84 -47.14 -29.87 1.38
CA VAL A 84 -47.92 -30.73 2.27
C VAL A 84 -48.16 -32.07 1.60
N VAL A 85 -47.68 -33.15 2.21
CA VAL A 85 -47.92 -34.52 1.77
C VAL A 85 -48.93 -35.18 2.70
N THR A 86 -50.00 -35.73 2.15
CA THR A 86 -51.13 -36.25 2.92
C THR A 86 -51.37 -37.74 2.69
N GLY A 87 -51.89 -38.41 3.73
CA GLY A 87 -52.54 -39.71 3.63
C GLY A 87 -53.91 -39.62 2.95
N SER A 88 -54.41 -40.75 2.45
CA SER A 88 -55.62 -40.80 1.61
C SER A 88 -56.92 -40.33 2.29
N LYS A 89 -57.09 -40.57 3.60
CA LYS A 89 -58.25 -40.07 4.37
C LYS A 89 -58.02 -38.62 4.81
N ARG A 90 -56.79 -38.26 5.16
CA ARG A 90 -56.43 -36.88 5.57
C ARG A 90 -56.65 -35.89 4.44
N ASP A 91 -56.25 -36.23 3.21
CA ASP A 91 -56.47 -35.44 2.00
C ASP A 91 -57.95 -35.04 1.83
N LYS A 92 -58.86 -36.02 1.90
CA LYS A 92 -60.32 -35.80 1.79
C LYS A 92 -60.86 -34.91 2.91
N ALA A 93 -60.40 -35.13 4.13
CA ALA A 93 -60.83 -34.36 5.29
C ALA A 93 -60.34 -32.91 5.22
N LEU A 94 -59.08 -32.72 4.82
CA LEU A 94 -58.45 -31.40 4.69
C LEU A 94 -59.12 -30.58 3.59
N ASN A 95 -59.27 -31.13 2.39
CA ASN A 95 -59.93 -30.43 1.27
C ASN A 95 -61.36 -30.03 1.63
N ARG A 96 -62.13 -30.94 2.24
CA ARG A 96 -63.48 -30.64 2.74
C ARG A 96 -63.48 -29.50 3.76
N SER A 97 -62.51 -29.49 4.68
CA SER A 97 -62.43 -28.46 5.72
C SER A 97 -62.07 -27.09 5.15
N ILE A 98 -61.16 -27.05 4.17
CA ILE A 98 -60.80 -25.84 3.43
C ILE A 98 -62.01 -25.32 2.62
N ASP A 99 -62.67 -26.18 1.86
CA ASP A 99 -63.83 -25.83 1.01
C ASP A 99 -65.00 -25.26 1.82
N PHE A 100 -65.23 -25.78 3.03
CA PHE A 100 -66.27 -25.29 3.94
C PHE A 100 -65.80 -24.11 4.82
N GLY A 101 -64.59 -23.60 4.63
CA GLY A 101 -64.05 -22.49 5.44
C GLY A 101 -63.83 -22.83 6.92
N LYS A 102 -63.72 -24.11 7.26
CA LYS A 102 -63.58 -24.62 8.63
C LYS A 102 -62.13 -24.78 9.08
N TYR A 103 -61.18 -24.70 8.16
CA TYR A 103 -59.75 -24.78 8.45
C TYR A 103 -58.95 -23.88 7.52
N GLN A 104 -58.00 -23.17 8.10
CA GLN A 104 -57.02 -22.36 7.38
C GLN A 104 -55.63 -22.79 7.82
N MET A 105 -54.79 -23.16 6.85
CA MET A 105 -53.37 -23.40 7.11
C MET A 105 -52.70 -22.10 7.58
N PRO A 106 -51.76 -22.14 8.55
CA PRO A 106 -51.02 -20.95 8.98
C PRO A 106 -50.29 -20.25 7.84
N VAL A 107 -49.79 -21.04 6.88
CA VAL A 107 -49.15 -20.56 5.65
C VAL A 107 -49.79 -21.29 4.48
N THR A 108 -50.17 -20.56 3.42
CA THR A 108 -50.67 -21.18 2.19
C THR A 108 -49.56 -22.05 1.58
N PRO A 109 -49.78 -23.37 1.44
CA PRO A 109 -48.76 -24.26 0.90
C PRO A 109 -48.58 -24.02 -0.60
N GLN A 110 -47.38 -24.28 -1.11
CA GLN A 110 -47.10 -24.27 -2.54
C GLN A 110 -47.93 -25.36 -3.24
N MET A 111 -48.07 -26.51 -2.60
CA MET A 111 -48.90 -27.61 -3.07
C MET A 111 -49.32 -28.53 -1.93
N ILE A 112 -50.48 -29.16 -2.09
CA ILE A 112 -50.96 -30.26 -1.26
C ILE A 112 -51.09 -31.47 -2.16
N VAL A 113 -50.40 -32.55 -1.82
CA VAL A 113 -50.39 -33.79 -2.62
C VAL A 113 -50.61 -35.01 -1.76
N ARG A 114 -51.31 -35.99 -2.31
CA ARG A 114 -51.47 -37.29 -1.65
C ARG A 114 -50.23 -38.14 -1.92
N ARG A 115 -49.68 -38.76 -0.87
CA ARG A 115 -48.47 -39.62 -0.97
C ARG A 115 -48.58 -40.65 -2.11
N ASN A 116 -49.70 -41.35 -2.23
CA ASN A 116 -49.88 -42.39 -3.23
C ASN A 116 -49.81 -41.88 -4.68
N ASP A 117 -50.13 -40.61 -4.92
CA ASP A 117 -50.19 -40.04 -6.27
C ASP A 117 -48.78 -39.63 -6.78
N ILE A 118 -47.84 -39.48 -5.85
CA ILE A 118 -46.43 -39.08 -6.06
C ILE A 118 -45.44 -40.23 -5.79
N MET A 119 -45.92 -41.44 -5.50
CA MET A 119 -45.05 -42.61 -5.34
C MET A 119 -44.27 -42.90 -6.63
N GLY A 120 -42.96 -43.12 -6.52
CA GLY A 120 -42.05 -43.30 -7.65
C GLY A 120 -41.75 -42.03 -8.45
N LYS A 121 -42.18 -40.86 -7.97
CA LYS A 121 -41.94 -39.55 -8.59
C LYS A 121 -41.19 -38.65 -7.61
N THR A 122 -40.50 -37.66 -8.17
CA THR A 122 -39.90 -36.56 -7.40
C THR A 122 -40.73 -35.28 -7.55
N ILE A 123 -40.65 -34.40 -6.56
CA ILE A 123 -41.29 -33.09 -6.57
C ILE A 123 -40.21 -32.03 -6.75
N PRO A 124 -40.18 -31.30 -7.88
CA PRO A 124 -39.22 -30.23 -8.09
C PRO A 124 -39.56 -29.02 -7.24
N VAL A 125 -38.54 -28.46 -6.60
CA VAL A 125 -38.63 -27.26 -5.77
C VAL A 125 -37.62 -26.25 -6.24
N ARG A 126 -38.08 -25.01 -6.34
CA ARG A 126 -37.29 -23.87 -6.76
C ARG A 126 -37.49 -22.74 -5.77
N LEU A 127 -36.42 -22.37 -5.09
CA LEU A 127 -36.37 -21.22 -4.20
C LEU A 127 -35.64 -20.07 -4.91
N ASN A 128 -36.21 -18.87 -4.86
CA ASN A 128 -35.55 -17.66 -5.35
C ASN A 128 -35.22 -16.78 -4.14
N ILE A 129 -33.95 -16.46 -3.97
CA ILE A 129 -33.40 -15.76 -2.82
C ILE A 129 -32.66 -14.53 -3.32
N PRO A 130 -32.95 -13.32 -2.80
CA PRO A 130 -32.12 -12.16 -3.05
C PRO A 130 -30.67 -12.42 -2.59
N TYR A 131 -29.70 -12.09 -3.43
CA TYR A 131 -28.28 -12.21 -3.07
C TYR A 131 -27.98 -11.34 -1.84
N SER A 132 -27.24 -11.93 -0.89
CA SER A 132 -26.61 -11.21 0.22
C SER A 132 -25.35 -11.95 0.65
N GLU A 133 -24.39 -11.23 1.21
CA GLU A 133 -23.15 -11.80 1.75
C GLU A 133 -23.40 -12.92 2.77
N SER A 134 -24.52 -12.84 3.51
CA SER A 134 -24.90 -13.85 4.50
C SER A 134 -25.04 -15.26 3.90
N LEU A 135 -25.35 -15.38 2.60
CA LEU A 135 -25.53 -16.65 1.90
C LEU A 135 -24.24 -17.50 1.83
N HIS A 136 -23.06 -16.87 1.92
CA HIS A 136 -21.77 -17.58 1.99
C HIS A 136 -21.55 -18.32 3.32
N SER A 137 -22.44 -18.11 4.29
CA SER A 137 -22.43 -18.77 5.60
C SER A 137 -23.79 -19.35 5.99
N ALA A 138 -24.80 -19.20 5.13
CA ALA A 138 -26.16 -19.64 5.39
C ALA A 138 -26.33 -21.14 5.15
N THR A 139 -27.31 -21.72 5.81
CA THR A 139 -27.72 -23.12 5.64
C THR A 139 -29.18 -23.17 5.18
N LEU A 140 -29.45 -23.97 4.14
CA LEU A 140 -30.81 -24.34 3.79
C LEU A 140 -31.22 -25.59 4.59
N VAL A 141 -32.32 -25.47 5.32
CA VAL A 141 -32.87 -26.51 6.18
C VAL A 141 -34.29 -26.86 5.72
N LEU A 142 -34.67 -28.11 5.90
CA LEU A 142 -36.05 -28.57 5.77
C LEU A 142 -36.64 -28.79 7.16
N GLY A 143 -37.57 -27.93 7.55
CA GLY A 143 -38.46 -28.20 8.68
C GLY A 143 -39.52 -29.22 8.28
N GLN A 144 -39.75 -30.21 9.14
CA GLN A 144 -40.73 -31.27 8.93
C GLN A 144 -41.63 -31.39 10.16
N GLU A 145 -42.92 -31.12 9.96
CA GLU A 145 -43.94 -31.28 10.98
C GLU A 145 -44.89 -32.40 10.57
N MET A 146 -44.95 -33.48 11.34
CA MET A 146 -45.94 -34.55 11.14
C MET A 146 -47.17 -34.32 12.00
N ILE A 147 -48.35 -34.39 11.40
CA ILE A 147 -49.64 -34.16 12.07
C ILE A 147 -50.50 -35.41 11.96
N GLY A 148 -50.94 -35.89 13.14
CA GLY A 148 -51.71 -37.11 13.31
C GLY A 148 -53.22 -36.95 13.16
N CYS A 149 -53.94 -38.04 13.43
CA CYS A 149 -55.39 -38.15 13.26
C CYS A 149 -56.19 -37.12 14.09
N ALA A 150 -55.68 -36.76 15.27
CA ALA A 150 -56.31 -35.81 16.20
C ALA A 150 -55.85 -34.35 15.98
N CYS A 151 -55.18 -34.05 14.86
CA CYS A 151 -54.48 -32.78 14.64
C CYS A 151 -53.38 -32.51 15.69
N GLU A 152 -52.90 -33.55 16.37
CA GLU A 152 -51.74 -33.50 17.25
C GLU A 152 -50.44 -33.53 16.44
N GLN A 153 -49.43 -32.78 16.89
CA GLN A 153 -48.09 -32.81 16.32
C GLN A 153 -47.37 -34.08 16.80
N LEU A 154 -47.02 -34.95 15.86
CA LEU A 154 -46.38 -36.24 16.13
C LEU A 154 -44.86 -36.16 16.14
N ASN A 155 -44.28 -35.26 15.33
CA ASN A 155 -42.84 -35.06 15.25
C ASN A 155 -42.53 -33.66 14.67
N ASP A 156 -41.40 -33.09 15.08
CA ASP A 156 -40.80 -31.87 14.52
C ASP A 156 -39.29 -32.09 14.35
N GLY A 157 -38.79 -31.87 13.15
CA GLY A 157 -37.39 -32.05 12.83
C GLY A 157 -36.90 -31.04 11.81
N GLN A 158 -35.65 -30.61 11.96
CA GLN A 158 -34.99 -29.70 11.05
C GLN A 158 -33.75 -30.34 10.47
N TYR A 159 -33.71 -30.49 9.15
CA TYR A 159 -32.69 -31.26 8.45
C TYR A 159 -31.93 -30.36 7.46
N PRO A 160 -30.64 -30.08 7.67
CA PRO A 160 -29.84 -29.29 6.74
C PRO A 160 -29.61 -30.06 5.44
N ILE A 161 -29.80 -29.39 4.30
CA ILE A 161 -29.63 -29.99 2.96
C ILE A 161 -28.60 -29.26 2.10
N LEU A 162 -28.16 -28.06 2.50
CA LEU A 162 -27.12 -27.30 1.81
C LEU A 162 -26.40 -26.40 2.82
N THR A 163 -25.07 -26.52 2.93
CA THR A 163 -24.24 -25.68 3.80
C THR A 163 -22.81 -25.58 3.25
N PRO A 164 -22.28 -24.37 3.01
CA PRO A 164 -23.00 -23.09 2.89
C PRO A 164 -23.89 -23.05 1.63
N VAL A 165 -24.82 -22.10 1.56
CA VAL A 165 -25.67 -21.90 0.37
C VAL A 165 -24.86 -21.41 -0.83
N LEU A 166 -23.92 -20.48 -0.63
CA LEU A 166 -22.95 -20.06 -1.65
C LEU A 166 -21.53 -20.49 -1.23
N PRO A 167 -20.64 -20.82 -2.20
CA PRO A 167 -19.25 -21.17 -1.89
C PRO A 167 -18.54 -20.01 -1.20
N VAL A 168 -17.66 -20.29 -0.23
CA VAL A 168 -16.90 -19.23 0.46
C VAL A 168 -16.06 -18.44 -0.56
N PRO A 169 -16.15 -17.09 -0.60
CA PRO A 169 -15.40 -16.30 -1.57
C PRO A 169 -13.90 -16.51 -1.42
N PHE A 170 -13.19 -16.57 -2.54
CA PHE A 170 -11.74 -16.66 -2.53
C PHE A 170 -11.13 -15.35 -2.03
N VAL A 171 -10.35 -15.45 -0.94
CA VAL A 171 -9.57 -14.32 -0.42
C VAL A 171 -8.15 -14.42 -0.95
N PRO A 172 -7.71 -13.51 -1.86
CA PRO A 172 -6.38 -13.58 -2.41
C PRO A 172 -5.33 -13.22 -1.37
N ASN A 173 -4.23 -13.97 -1.35
CA ASN A 173 -3.05 -13.68 -0.54
C ASN A 173 -1.92 -13.19 -1.44
N TYR A 174 -1.82 -11.86 -1.60
CA TYR A 174 -0.80 -11.26 -2.46
C TYR A 174 0.55 -11.11 -1.75
N GLU A 175 1.61 -11.54 -2.41
CA GLU A 175 3.00 -11.44 -1.96
C GLU A 175 3.63 -10.10 -2.39
N LEU A 176 3.73 -9.16 -1.45
CA LEU A 176 4.52 -7.93 -1.62
C LEU A 176 6.00 -8.23 -1.73
N THR A 177 6.70 -7.45 -2.56
CA THR A 177 8.15 -7.56 -2.72
C THR A 177 8.86 -6.49 -1.89
N TYR A 178 9.71 -6.96 -0.97
CA TYR A 178 10.76 -6.17 -0.34
C TYR A 178 12.11 -6.56 -0.95
N VAL A 179 12.84 -5.58 -1.45
CA VAL A 179 14.14 -5.75 -2.10
C VAL A 179 15.23 -5.53 -1.06
N THR A 180 16.14 -6.50 -0.92
CA THR A 180 17.32 -6.33 -0.06
C THR A 180 18.29 -5.36 -0.74
N PRO A 181 18.60 -4.21 -0.13
CA PRO A 181 19.58 -3.28 -0.68
C PRO A 181 20.95 -3.95 -0.76
N PRO A 182 21.77 -3.68 -1.80
CA PRO A 182 23.13 -4.18 -1.85
C PRO A 182 23.95 -3.61 -0.67
N ALA A 183 24.89 -4.40 -0.16
CA ALA A 183 25.82 -3.92 0.84
C ALA A 183 26.73 -2.84 0.24
N GLU A 184 26.89 -1.72 0.95
CA GLU A 184 27.85 -0.67 0.58
C GLU A 184 29.26 -1.12 0.99
N GLU A 185 30.20 -1.24 0.04
CA GLU A 185 31.61 -1.58 0.35
C GLU A 185 32.29 -0.48 1.17
N VAL A 186 32.01 0.80 0.85
CA VAL A 186 32.52 1.97 1.58
C VAL A 186 31.40 2.99 1.74
N LYS A 187 31.03 3.27 2.99
CA LYS A 187 29.98 4.25 3.32
C LYS A 187 30.55 5.66 3.33
N GLN A 188 30.78 6.21 2.14
CA GLN A 188 31.15 7.62 1.99
C GLN A 188 29.92 8.49 2.28
N ARG A 189 30.11 9.47 3.16
CA ARG A 189 29.10 10.44 3.55
C ARG A 189 29.72 11.83 3.56
N SER A 190 28.89 12.84 3.46
CA SER A 190 29.32 14.22 3.61
C SER A 190 28.23 15.04 4.29
N GLU A 191 28.67 16.00 5.09
CA GLU A 191 27.79 16.95 5.76
C GLU A 191 28.25 18.36 5.45
N THR A 192 27.32 19.18 4.96
CA THR A 192 27.56 20.58 4.61
C THR A 192 27.05 21.48 5.71
N TYR A 193 27.94 22.34 6.17
CA TYR A 193 27.73 23.34 7.20
C TYR A 193 28.07 24.73 6.66
N SER A 194 27.58 25.78 7.31
CA SER A 194 27.84 27.16 6.92
C SER A 194 28.25 27.99 8.13
N ALA A 195 29.45 28.55 8.08
CA ALA A 195 29.96 29.48 9.08
C ALA A 195 29.79 30.93 8.57
N HIS A 196 28.91 31.68 9.21
CA HIS A 196 28.64 33.09 8.89
C HIS A 196 29.60 33.98 9.68
N LEU A 197 30.84 34.05 9.21
CA LEU A 197 31.92 34.76 9.88
C LEU A 197 31.90 36.24 9.52
N ASN A 198 31.83 37.10 10.53
CA ASN A 198 31.98 38.52 10.39
C ASN A 198 33.42 38.87 10.05
N PHE A 199 33.58 39.70 9.02
CA PHE A 199 34.86 40.31 8.68
C PHE A 199 34.73 41.83 8.73
N VAL A 200 35.80 42.50 9.13
CA VAL A 200 35.92 43.95 8.93
C VAL A 200 35.82 44.23 7.43
N VAL A 201 35.14 45.31 7.05
CA VAL A 201 34.90 45.64 5.64
C VAL A 201 36.24 45.71 4.88
N GLY A 202 36.32 45.03 3.74
CA GLY A 202 37.53 44.94 2.91
C GLY A 202 38.67 44.09 3.49
N LYS A 203 38.50 43.48 4.67
CA LYS A 203 39.48 42.58 5.30
C LYS A 203 39.00 41.13 5.27
N TYR A 204 39.96 40.23 5.45
CA TYR A 204 39.77 38.77 5.46
C TYR A 204 40.38 38.11 6.71
N GLU A 205 40.94 38.89 7.63
CA GLU A 205 41.46 38.37 8.88
C GLU A 205 40.32 37.82 9.75
N LEU A 206 40.43 36.56 10.17
CA LEU A 206 39.44 35.91 11.01
C LEU A 206 39.70 36.25 12.48
N LEU A 207 39.00 37.26 12.96
CA LEU A 207 39.10 37.72 14.34
C LEU A 207 38.03 37.01 15.19
N ARG A 208 38.43 36.15 16.13
CA ARG A 208 37.51 35.40 17.01
C ARG A 208 36.57 36.33 17.79
N ASP A 209 37.06 37.48 18.23
CA ASP A 209 36.31 38.41 19.08
C ASP A 209 35.63 39.55 18.30
N PHE A 210 35.66 39.50 16.96
CA PHE A 210 34.96 40.47 16.14
C PHE A 210 33.48 40.09 15.99
N LYS A 211 32.61 40.95 16.54
CA LYS A 211 31.15 40.74 16.54
C LYS A 211 30.80 39.35 17.09
N ASP A 212 30.03 38.56 16.34
CA ASP A 212 29.50 37.26 16.77
C ASP A 212 30.38 36.07 16.34
N ASN A 213 31.62 36.32 15.89
CA ASN A 213 32.51 35.26 15.44
C ASN A 213 32.80 34.22 16.52
N ARG A 214 32.88 34.64 17.78
CA ARG A 214 33.16 33.72 18.89
C ARG A 214 32.09 32.63 18.97
N ARG A 215 30.82 32.98 18.84
CA ARG A 215 29.71 32.01 18.84
C ARG A 215 29.81 31.08 17.62
N VAL A 216 29.96 31.64 16.42
CA VAL A 216 30.06 30.86 15.18
C VAL A 216 31.25 29.90 15.19
N LEU A 217 32.41 30.35 15.68
CA LEU A 217 33.59 29.50 15.80
C LEU A 217 33.41 28.43 16.88
N ASN A 218 32.75 28.71 18.00
CA ASN A 218 32.43 27.67 18.98
C ASN A 218 31.50 26.58 18.40
N GLU A 219 30.59 26.94 17.48
CA GLU A 219 29.75 25.96 16.76
C GLU A 219 30.58 25.11 15.80
N VAL A 220 31.48 25.73 15.03
CA VAL A 220 32.47 25.01 14.21
C VAL A 220 33.28 24.05 15.09
N ASP A 221 33.72 24.52 16.25
CA ASP A 221 34.53 23.75 17.19
C ASP A 221 33.78 22.51 17.69
N MET A 222 32.49 22.65 18.00
CA MET A 222 31.64 21.53 18.40
C MET A 222 31.50 20.49 17.29
N ILE A 223 31.19 20.92 16.06
CA ILE A 223 30.98 20.03 14.90
C ILE A 223 32.26 19.28 14.54
N ILE A 224 33.39 19.99 14.46
CA ILE A 224 34.68 19.39 14.11
C ILE A 224 35.09 18.36 15.17
N ASN A 225 34.92 18.68 16.46
CA ASN A 225 35.25 17.76 17.54
C ASN A 225 34.29 16.56 17.59
N GLU A 226 33.00 16.74 17.31
CA GLU A 226 32.06 15.63 17.24
C GLU A 226 32.49 14.62 16.17
N ILE A 227 32.80 15.08 14.96
CA ILE A 227 33.15 14.18 13.86
C ILE A 227 34.55 13.57 14.06
N ARG A 228 35.52 14.35 14.52
CA ARG A 228 36.90 13.86 14.70
C ARG A 228 37.08 12.90 15.87
N ASN A 229 36.27 13.04 16.90
CA ASN A 229 36.32 12.17 18.08
C ASN A 229 35.31 11.03 18.02
N ASP A 230 34.58 10.88 16.91
CA ASP A 230 33.70 9.73 16.68
C ASP A 230 34.54 8.60 16.06
N ASP A 231 34.88 7.59 16.86
CA ASP A 231 35.67 6.40 16.44
C ASP A 231 35.01 5.61 15.29
N ASN A 232 33.76 5.90 14.95
CA ASN A 232 33.07 5.27 13.84
C ASN A 232 33.31 5.97 12.50
N LEU A 233 33.92 7.15 12.50
CA LEU A 233 34.10 8.01 11.33
C LEU A 233 35.58 8.22 11.01
N THR A 234 35.93 8.10 9.73
CA THR A 234 37.24 8.53 9.21
C THR A 234 37.02 9.74 8.31
N VAL A 235 37.44 10.93 8.74
CA VAL A 235 37.38 12.14 7.91
C VAL A 235 38.31 12.01 6.71
N THR A 236 37.80 12.21 5.51
CA THR A 236 38.55 12.10 4.25
C THR A 236 39.02 13.46 3.74
N ASN A 237 38.13 14.45 3.70
CA ASN A 237 38.48 15.81 3.29
C ASN A 237 37.53 16.86 3.87
N PHE A 238 38.00 18.10 3.83
CA PHE A 238 37.18 19.30 4.05
C PHE A 238 37.11 20.09 2.76
N THR A 239 35.92 20.49 2.33
CA THR A 239 35.76 21.48 1.26
C THR A 239 35.33 22.79 1.88
N ILE A 240 36.05 23.88 1.65
CA ILE A 240 35.73 25.22 2.17
C ILE A 240 35.45 26.13 0.97
N THR A 241 34.31 26.80 0.94
CA THR A 241 33.94 27.77 -0.09
C THR A 241 33.69 29.14 0.53
N GLY A 242 34.46 30.14 0.12
CA GLY A 242 34.29 31.52 0.59
C GLY A 242 33.37 32.36 -0.28
N TYR A 243 32.63 33.25 0.38
CA TYR A 243 31.72 34.20 -0.24
C TYR A 243 31.97 35.64 0.25
N ALA A 244 31.67 36.59 -0.63
CA ALA A 244 31.65 38.01 -0.36
C ALA A 244 30.23 38.55 -0.55
N SER A 245 29.91 39.60 0.17
CA SER A 245 28.68 40.34 -0.03
C SER A 245 28.81 41.26 -1.27
N PRO A 246 27.71 41.56 -1.98
CA PRO A 246 27.74 42.28 -3.27
C PRO A 246 27.89 43.80 -3.14
N GLU A 247 28.84 44.28 -2.34
CA GLU A 247 29.27 45.68 -2.26
C GLU A 247 30.65 45.92 -2.88
N GLY A 248 30.93 47.12 -3.39
CA GLY A 248 32.27 47.44 -3.91
C GLY A 248 32.56 46.83 -5.29
N ASN A 249 33.80 46.43 -5.54
CA ASN A 249 34.25 46.00 -6.87
C ASN A 249 34.22 44.46 -7.03
N PRO A 250 33.65 43.89 -8.12
CA PRO A 250 33.55 42.44 -8.31
C PRO A 250 34.89 41.70 -8.30
N GLU A 251 35.94 42.20 -8.96
CA GLU A 251 37.25 41.52 -8.93
C GLU A 251 37.86 41.52 -7.52
N SER A 252 37.61 42.59 -6.76
CA SER A 252 38.07 42.69 -5.37
C SER A 252 37.30 41.71 -4.47
N ASN A 253 36.00 41.55 -4.70
CA ASN A 253 35.17 40.58 -3.98
C ASN A 253 35.55 39.13 -4.30
N MET A 254 35.98 38.86 -5.52
CA MET A 254 36.54 37.55 -5.88
C MET A 254 37.76 37.22 -5.01
N LYS A 255 38.75 38.12 -4.97
CA LYS A 255 39.94 37.96 -4.10
C LYS A 255 39.59 37.92 -2.62
N LEU A 256 38.61 38.71 -2.19
CA LEU A 256 38.17 38.75 -0.80
C LEU A 256 37.56 37.42 -0.37
N SER A 257 36.71 36.84 -1.22
CA SER A 257 36.12 35.52 -0.97
C SER A 257 37.16 34.41 -0.92
N GLU A 258 38.18 34.44 -1.80
CA GLU A 258 39.32 33.51 -1.75
C GLU A 258 40.09 33.63 -0.43
N ASN A 259 40.48 34.86 -0.06
CA ASN A 259 41.26 35.07 1.15
C ASN A 259 40.48 34.72 2.42
N ARG A 260 39.16 34.91 2.44
CA ARG A 260 38.30 34.47 3.54
C ARG A 260 38.23 32.95 3.67
N ALA A 261 38.13 32.24 2.55
CA ALA A 261 38.20 30.77 2.55
C ALA A 261 39.56 30.31 3.10
N ARG A 262 40.67 30.90 2.63
CA ARG A 262 42.03 30.61 3.11
C ARG A 262 42.23 30.94 4.58
N SER A 263 41.65 32.04 5.08
CA SER A 263 41.72 32.39 6.50
C SER A 263 41.05 31.34 7.38
N PHE A 264 39.95 30.77 6.91
CA PHE A 264 39.24 29.71 7.62
C PHE A 264 39.98 28.37 7.54
N VAL A 265 40.61 28.06 6.41
CA VAL A 265 41.56 26.95 6.29
C VAL A 265 42.68 27.07 7.32
N ASN A 266 43.32 28.23 7.43
CA ASN A 266 44.38 28.46 8.41
C ASN A 266 43.88 28.27 9.84
N TYR A 267 42.69 28.78 10.16
CA TYR A 267 42.05 28.54 11.45
C TYR A 267 41.90 27.05 11.76
N LEU A 268 41.43 26.26 10.79
CA LEU A 268 41.27 24.81 10.96
C LEU A 268 42.61 24.09 11.10
N VAL A 269 43.63 24.50 10.35
CA VAL A 269 44.99 23.95 10.47
C VAL A 269 45.58 24.26 11.85
N GLU A 270 45.51 25.51 12.30
CA GLU A 270 46.13 25.95 13.56
C GLU A 270 45.40 25.42 14.79
N THR A 271 44.07 25.37 14.75
CA THR A 271 43.25 24.98 15.91
C THR A 271 43.13 23.46 16.04
N TYR A 272 43.03 22.75 14.91
CA TYR A 272 42.73 21.32 14.88
C TYR A 272 43.88 20.45 14.37
N ASN A 273 44.96 21.07 13.89
CA ASN A 273 46.09 20.36 13.29
C ASN A 273 45.66 19.50 12.09
N ILE A 274 44.60 19.94 11.37
CA ILE A 274 44.11 19.28 10.16
C ILE A 274 45.08 19.61 9.02
N PRO A 275 45.62 18.63 8.29
CA PRO A 275 46.54 18.90 7.19
C PRO A 275 45.87 19.72 6.10
N ALA A 276 46.50 20.81 5.66
CA ALA A 276 45.99 21.62 4.55
C ALA A 276 45.83 20.82 3.24
N SER A 277 46.61 19.74 3.06
CA SER A 277 46.48 18.80 1.94
C SER A 277 45.15 18.02 1.92
N SER A 278 44.46 17.94 3.06
CA SER A 278 43.11 17.33 3.15
C SER A 278 41.99 18.34 2.89
N MET A 279 42.32 19.60 2.56
CA MET A 279 41.36 20.67 2.35
C MET A 279 41.30 21.12 0.89
N ILE A 280 40.08 21.20 0.36
CA ILE A 280 39.78 21.79 -0.95
C ILE A 280 39.25 23.20 -0.71
N THR A 281 39.96 24.22 -1.20
CA THR A 281 39.57 25.62 -1.04
C THR A 281 38.97 26.17 -2.32
N ASN A 282 37.72 26.62 -2.23
CA ASN A 282 36.94 27.22 -3.31
C ASN A 282 36.52 28.65 -2.94
N TRP A 283 36.12 29.43 -3.94
CA TRP A 283 35.59 30.77 -3.74
C TRP A 283 34.66 31.17 -4.88
N LYS A 284 33.63 31.96 -4.57
CA LYS A 284 32.55 32.32 -5.52
C LYS A 284 32.42 33.81 -5.79
N GLY A 285 33.18 34.66 -5.08
CA GLY A 285 32.99 36.10 -5.13
C GLY A 285 31.68 36.49 -4.46
N GLU A 286 30.86 37.28 -5.15
CA GLU A 286 29.64 37.86 -4.61
C GLU A 286 28.49 36.83 -4.49
N ASP A 287 27.90 36.71 -3.30
CA ASP A 287 26.80 35.77 -3.00
C ASP A 287 25.44 36.29 -3.48
N TRP A 288 25.26 36.32 -4.79
CA TRP A 288 24.01 36.75 -5.43
C TRP A 288 22.83 35.83 -5.11
N GLU A 289 23.07 34.52 -5.03
CA GLU A 289 22.04 33.53 -4.69
C GLU A 289 21.59 33.69 -3.23
N GLY A 290 22.54 33.88 -2.31
CA GLY A 290 22.26 34.18 -0.90
C GLY A 290 21.48 35.48 -0.74
N LEU A 291 21.85 36.55 -1.47
CA LEU A 291 21.10 37.80 -1.46
C LEU A 291 19.65 37.59 -1.92
N ARG A 292 19.45 36.86 -3.02
CA ARG A 292 18.11 36.55 -3.54
C ARG A 292 17.26 35.82 -2.50
N LYS A 293 17.81 34.78 -1.87
CA LYS A 293 17.12 34.01 -0.80
C LYS A 293 16.76 34.92 0.38
N ALA A 294 17.70 35.75 0.84
CA ALA A 294 17.49 36.66 1.96
C ALA A 294 16.40 37.70 1.67
N VAL A 295 16.41 38.32 0.48
CA VAL A 295 15.40 39.30 0.07
C VAL A 295 14.03 38.64 -0.09
N ALA A 296 13.96 37.45 -0.71
CA ALA A 296 12.71 36.72 -0.90
C ALA A 296 12.01 36.40 0.43
N ALA A 297 12.77 36.12 1.49
CA ALA A 297 12.25 35.84 2.83
C ALA A 297 11.95 37.10 3.68
N SER A 298 12.19 38.30 3.15
CA SER A 298 12.19 39.55 3.93
C SER A 298 10.97 40.46 3.68
N ASN A 299 10.94 41.58 4.40
CA ASN A 299 9.96 42.67 4.24
C ASN A 299 10.61 43.99 3.82
N VAL A 300 11.74 43.95 3.09
CA VAL A 300 12.39 45.18 2.59
C VAL A 300 11.46 45.94 1.62
N ALA A 301 11.46 47.27 1.66
CA ALA A 301 10.48 48.09 0.94
C ALA A 301 10.45 47.82 -0.58
N ASP A 302 11.62 47.72 -1.22
CA ASP A 302 11.74 47.45 -2.66
C ASP A 302 11.89 45.96 -2.99
N ARG A 303 11.30 45.06 -2.19
CA ARG A 303 11.51 43.60 -2.29
C ARG A 303 11.30 43.06 -3.71
N GLU A 304 10.13 43.34 -4.32
CA GLU A 304 9.81 42.81 -5.66
C GLU A 304 10.72 43.40 -6.74
N GLN A 305 11.10 44.67 -6.62
CA GLN A 305 12.02 45.32 -7.55
C GLN A 305 13.42 44.72 -7.45
N ILE A 306 13.91 44.47 -6.23
CA ILE A 306 15.20 43.80 -6.01
C ILE A 306 15.16 42.40 -6.62
N LEU A 307 14.15 41.58 -6.31
CA LEU A 307 14.00 40.23 -6.87
C LEU A 307 13.96 40.26 -8.40
N SER A 308 13.19 41.16 -8.99
CA SER A 308 13.14 41.35 -10.44
C SER A 308 14.49 41.73 -11.03
N ILE A 309 15.31 42.55 -10.35
CA ILE A 309 16.66 42.88 -10.82
C ILE A 309 17.58 41.66 -10.71
N LEU A 310 17.53 40.93 -9.60
CA LEU A 310 18.36 39.73 -9.39
C LEU A 310 18.06 38.63 -10.41
N ASP A 311 16.80 38.46 -10.79
CA ASP A 311 16.36 37.39 -11.69
C ASP A 311 16.59 37.70 -13.17
N ASN A 312 16.55 38.98 -13.56
CA ASN A 312 16.56 39.36 -14.97
C ASN A 312 17.83 40.10 -15.43
N GLU A 313 18.65 40.63 -14.52
CA GLU A 313 19.87 41.36 -14.89
C GLU A 313 21.11 40.47 -14.73
N THR A 314 21.71 40.05 -15.83
CA THR A 314 22.89 39.17 -15.81
C THR A 314 24.20 39.94 -15.67
N ASN A 315 24.27 41.21 -16.08
CA ASN A 315 25.48 42.01 -15.93
C ASN A 315 25.62 42.49 -14.47
N VAL A 316 26.70 42.06 -13.81
CA VAL A 316 26.95 42.37 -12.39
C VAL A 316 26.97 43.87 -12.12
N MET A 317 27.62 44.67 -12.97
CA MET A 317 27.73 46.11 -12.74
C MET A 317 26.38 46.81 -12.94
N THR A 318 25.65 46.45 -14.00
CA THR A 318 24.29 46.95 -14.24
C THR A 318 23.36 46.57 -13.09
N ARG A 319 23.43 45.32 -12.61
CA ARG A 319 22.66 44.82 -11.47
C ARG A 319 22.88 45.67 -10.22
N LYS A 320 24.15 45.91 -9.88
CA LYS A 320 24.54 46.77 -8.73
C LYS A 320 24.00 48.18 -8.90
N ASN A 321 24.22 48.80 -10.06
CA ASN A 321 23.77 50.16 -10.33
C ASN A 321 22.25 50.30 -10.21
N ARG A 322 21.49 49.33 -10.71
CA ARG A 322 20.02 49.32 -10.59
C ARG A 322 19.58 49.20 -9.14
N ILE A 323 20.19 48.33 -8.34
CA ILE A 323 19.92 48.22 -6.90
C ILE A 323 20.24 49.54 -6.17
N HIS A 324 21.34 50.20 -6.53
CA HIS A 324 21.73 51.50 -5.96
C HIS A 324 20.75 52.64 -6.28
N GLN A 325 20.08 52.59 -7.42
CA GLN A 325 19.13 53.62 -7.85
C GLN A 325 17.75 53.49 -7.16
N LEU A 326 17.42 52.31 -6.64
CA LEU A 326 16.17 52.06 -5.95
C LEU A 326 15.99 52.99 -4.74
N SER A 327 14.81 53.61 -4.65
CA SER A 327 14.42 54.52 -3.56
C SER A 327 15.50 55.56 -3.20
N GLY A 328 16.17 56.14 -4.20
CA GLY A 328 17.21 57.16 -3.99
C GLY A 328 18.41 56.64 -3.17
N GLY A 329 18.69 55.33 -3.23
CA GLY A 329 19.78 54.68 -2.51
C GLY A 329 19.43 54.20 -1.10
N GLU A 330 18.21 54.42 -0.61
CA GLU A 330 17.80 53.93 0.71
C GLU A 330 17.76 52.39 0.77
N THR A 331 17.34 51.77 -0.32
CA THR A 331 17.35 50.31 -0.45
C THR A 331 18.75 49.74 -0.36
N TYR A 332 19.73 50.33 -1.05
CA TYR A 332 21.11 49.90 -0.92
C TYR A 332 21.65 50.07 0.52
N ARG A 333 21.35 51.20 1.20
CA ARG A 333 21.76 51.41 2.59
C ARG A 333 21.18 50.35 3.52
N THR A 334 19.90 49.99 3.32
CA THR A 334 19.23 48.92 4.07
C THR A 334 19.87 47.56 3.80
N LEU A 335 20.11 47.21 2.52
CA LEU A 335 20.78 45.97 2.15
C LEU A 335 22.19 45.87 2.77
N LEU A 336 22.98 46.94 2.69
CA LEU A 336 24.32 47.00 3.24
C LEU A 336 24.36 46.80 4.76
N ARG A 337 23.38 47.36 5.48
CA ARG A 337 23.30 47.29 6.95
C ARG A 337 22.77 45.93 7.43
N ASP A 338 21.69 45.45 6.82
CA ASP A 338 20.87 44.38 7.40
C ASP A 338 21.00 43.04 6.64
N TYR A 339 21.32 43.06 5.34
CA TYR A 339 21.26 41.86 4.48
C TYR A 339 22.62 41.39 3.99
N TYR A 340 23.56 42.29 3.76
CA TYR A 340 24.91 41.95 3.28
C TYR A 340 25.80 41.31 4.35
N PRO A 341 25.73 41.66 5.65
CA PRO A 341 26.62 41.04 6.64
C PRO A 341 26.53 39.50 6.69
N PRO A 342 25.33 38.86 6.68
CA PRO A 342 25.23 37.40 6.59
C PRO A 342 25.82 36.79 5.31
N LEU A 343 25.84 37.51 4.18
CA LEU A 343 26.40 37.00 2.92
C LEU A 343 27.93 36.85 2.96
N ARG A 344 28.58 37.40 3.99
CA ARG A 344 30.00 37.19 4.28
C ARG A 344 30.16 35.85 5.00
N ARG A 345 30.00 34.76 4.27
CA ARG A 345 30.02 33.41 4.84
C ARG A 345 31.10 32.53 4.22
N ASN A 346 31.51 31.54 4.99
CA ASN A 346 32.23 30.38 4.49
C ASN A 346 31.28 29.18 4.60
N GLU A 347 31.11 28.46 3.52
CA GLU A 347 30.48 27.15 3.53
C GLU A 347 31.57 26.10 3.67
N TYR A 348 31.36 25.10 4.51
CA TYR A 348 32.29 23.99 4.61
C TYR A 348 31.56 22.64 4.61
N THR A 349 32.09 21.70 3.85
CA THR A 349 31.60 20.33 3.78
C THR A 349 32.66 19.41 4.34
N ILE A 350 32.25 18.58 5.30
CA ILE A 350 33.10 17.55 5.89
C ILE A 350 32.73 16.24 5.22
N SER A 351 33.67 15.66 4.48
CA SER A 351 33.50 14.33 3.89
C SER A 351 34.15 13.29 4.81
N TYR A 352 33.47 12.18 5.04
CA TYR A 352 33.96 11.12 5.91
C TYR A 352 33.48 9.74 5.45
N VAL A 353 34.14 8.71 5.94
CA VAL A 353 33.74 7.30 5.76
C VAL A 353 33.28 6.77 7.10
N ALA A 354 32.05 6.27 7.15
CA ALA A 354 31.56 5.53 8.31
C ALA A 354 31.97 4.05 8.18
N ARG A 355 32.47 3.45 9.26
CA ARG A 355 32.73 2.00 9.29
C ARG A 355 31.41 1.21 9.20
N PRO A 356 31.43 -0.07 8.78
CA PRO A 356 30.29 -0.96 8.94
C PRO A 356 29.89 -1.13 10.41
N PHE A 357 28.59 -1.25 10.67
CA PHE A 357 28.00 -1.47 11.99
C PHE A 357 27.38 -2.86 12.09
N SER A 358 27.49 -3.46 13.27
CA SER A 358 26.70 -4.64 13.60
C SER A 358 25.20 -4.29 13.71
N ILE A 359 24.34 -5.31 13.67
CA ILE A 359 22.89 -5.11 13.80
C ILE A 359 22.53 -4.43 15.14
N ASP A 360 23.19 -4.79 16.24
CA ASP A 360 22.91 -4.22 17.55
C ASP A 360 23.33 -2.75 17.64
N GLU A 361 24.49 -2.39 17.06
CA GLU A 361 24.91 -0.99 16.93
C GLU A 361 23.94 -0.21 16.04
N ALA A 362 23.53 -0.79 14.90
CA ALA A 362 22.62 -0.15 13.96
C ALA A 362 21.23 0.11 14.57
N LYS A 363 20.73 -0.76 15.45
CA LYS A 363 19.48 -0.54 16.20
C LYS A 363 19.52 0.71 17.08
N VAL A 364 20.68 1.04 17.62
CA VAL A 364 20.86 2.27 18.42
C VAL A 364 21.03 3.47 17.48
N LEU A 365 21.92 3.35 16.49
CA LEU A 365 22.27 4.43 15.58
C LEU A 365 21.10 4.89 14.71
N ILE A 366 20.15 4.02 14.37
CA ILE A 366 19.03 4.42 13.52
C ILE A 366 18.18 5.53 14.15
N ARG A 367 18.15 5.64 15.49
CA ARG A 367 17.41 6.72 16.18
C ARG A 367 18.25 7.94 16.51
N THR A 368 19.58 7.80 16.57
CA THR A 368 20.49 8.85 17.04
C THR A 368 21.30 9.49 15.91
N LYS A 369 21.87 8.68 15.01
CA LYS A 369 22.66 9.10 13.85
C LYS A 369 22.35 8.24 12.60
N PRO A 370 21.09 8.23 12.12
CA PRO A 370 20.68 7.37 11.01
C PRO A 370 21.47 7.62 9.72
N GLN A 371 21.98 8.83 9.50
CA GLN A 371 22.79 9.18 8.33
C GLN A 371 24.13 8.42 8.24
N HIS A 372 24.58 7.77 9.33
CA HIS A 372 25.78 6.92 9.34
C HIS A 372 25.50 5.49 8.85
N LEU A 373 24.24 5.05 8.90
CA LEU A 373 23.86 3.72 8.43
C LEU A 373 23.79 3.71 6.90
N SER A 374 24.06 2.54 6.32
CA SER A 374 23.69 2.23 4.94
C SER A 374 22.23 1.82 4.88
N LEU A 375 21.64 1.93 3.69
CA LEU A 375 20.29 1.43 3.45
C LEU A 375 20.19 -0.08 3.73
N ASN A 376 21.25 -0.84 3.44
CA ASN A 376 21.33 -2.28 3.77
C ASN A 376 21.29 -2.52 5.28
N GLU A 377 22.09 -1.81 6.07
CA GLU A 377 22.08 -1.96 7.54
C GLU A 377 20.70 -1.61 8.13
N MET A 378 20.06 -0.54 7.64
CA MET A 378 18.69 -0.20 8.03
C MET A 378 17.72 -1.34 7.70
N PHE A 379 17.81 -1.91 6.49
CA PHE A 379 16.97 -3.04 6.09
C PHE A 379 17.19 -4.29 6.94
N LEU A 380 18.44 -4.60 7.30
CA LEU A 380 18.76 -5.71 8.20
C LEU A 380 18.19 -5.47 9.61
N VAL A 381 18.22 -4.23 10.11
CA VAL A 381 17.57 -3.85 11.36
C VAL A 381 16.05 -4.06 11.29
N ALA A 382 15.39 -3.63 10.20
CA ALA A 382 13.95 -3.85 10.02
C ALA A 382 13.58 -5.33 10.13
N ASN A 383 14.36 -6.21 9.50
CA ASN A 383 14.12 -7.65 9.49
C ASN A 383 14.30 -8.34 10.85
N THR A 384 14.80 -7.63 11.86
CA THR A 384 14.81 -8.14 13.25
C THR A 384 13.50 -7.94 13.99
N TYR A 385 12.59 -7.14 13.46
CA TYR A 385 11.29 -6.86 14.06
C TYR A 385 10.18 -7.66 13.35
N PRO A 386 9.09 -8.00 14.06
CA PRO A 386 7.93 -8.59 13.41
C PRO A 386 7.41 -7.71 12.28
N LYS A 387 7.03 -8.32 11.16
CA LYS A 387 6.27 -7.65 10.10
C LYS A 387 5.02 -7.02 10.75
N ASP A 388 4.70 -5.79 10.38
CA ASP A 388 3.65 -4.92 10.96
C ASP A 388 3.94 -4.21 12.30
N SER A 389 5.04 -4.53 12.98
CA SER A 389 5.39 -3.83 14.23
C SER A 389 5.67 -2.34 14.00
N ARG A 390 5.50 -1.53 15.04
CA ARG A 390 5.80 -0.09 14.98
C ARG A 390 7.27 0.15 14.64
N GLU A 391 8.16 -0.66 15.21
CA GLU A 391 9.60 -0.58 15.02
C GLU A 391 10.01 -0.92 13.58
N PHE A 392 9.36 -1.90 12.95
CA PHE A 392 9.55 -2.19 11.52
C PHE A 392 9.20 -0.98 10.66
N LYS A 393 8.05 -0.35 10.91
CA LYS A 393 7.57 0.84 10.17
C LYS A 393 8.49 2.04 10.36
N GLU A 394 8.90 2.29 11.61
CA GLU A 394 9.83 3.39 11.98
C GLU A 394 11.13 3.31 11.17
N VAL A 395 11.68 2.11 10.96
CA VAL A 395 12.91 1.91 10.19
C VAL A 395 12.75 2.36 8.74
N PHE A 396 11.66 1.97 8.07
CA PHE A 396 11.40 2.41 6.69
C PHE A 396 11.08 3.90 6.60
N ASP A 397 10.40 4.49 7.58
CA ASP A 397 10.16 5.93 7.64
C ASP A 397 11.46 6.74 7.79
N ILE A 398 12.44 6.20 8.54
CA ILE A 398 13.78 6.77 8.65
C ILE A 398 14.52 6.61 7.32
N ALA A 399 14.51 5.41 6.73
CA ALA A 399 15.16 5.15 5.44
C ALA A 399 14.60 6.03 4.32
N ALA A 400 13.28 6.26 4.26
CA ALA A 400 12.61 7.16 3.33
C ALA A 400 13.12 8.61 3.40
N ARG A 401 13.50 9.07 4.60
CA ARG A 401 14.04 10.43 4.81
C ARG A 401 15.52 10.54 4.47
N ILE A 402 16.31 9.51 4.77
CA ILE A 402 17.75 9.51 4.52
C ILE A 402 18.07 9.18 3.05
N TYR A 403 17.29 8.31 2.41
CA TYR A 403 17.49 7.82 1.05
C TYR A 403 16.27 8.06 0.14
N PRO A 404 15.75 9.30 0.03
CA PRO A 404 14.48 9.57 -0.66
C PRO A 404 14.49 9.23 -2.16
N ASN A 405 15.68 9.25 -2.77
CA ASN A 405 15.88 9.05 -4.21
C ASN A 405 16.46 7.68 -4.56
N ASP A 406 16.73 6.82 -3.56
CA ASP A 406 17.25 5.48 -3.84
C ASP A 406 16.11 4.58 -4.37
N PRO A 407 16.27 3.92 -5.54
CA PRO A 407 15.20 3.16 -6.16
C PRO A 407 14.79 1.94 -5.33
N VAL A 408 15.72 1.30 -4.62
CA VAL A 408 15.41 0.14 -3.76
C VAL A 408 14.62 0.61 -2.54
N ASN A 409 15.03 1.71 -1.92
CA ASN A 409 14.30 2.32 -0.81
C ASN A 409 12.89 2.76 -1.23
N GLN A 410 12.76 3.31 -2.45
CA GLN A 410 11.46 3.67 -3.00
C GLN A 410 10.54 2.45 -3.17
N ILE A 411 11.06 1.32 -3.67
CA ILE A 411 10.29 0.07 -3.76
C ILE A 411 9.84 -0.42 -2.38
N ASN A 412 10.75 -0.44 -1.41
CA ASN A 412 10.47 -0.93 -0.07
C ASN A 412 9.50 -0.02 0.71
N THR A 413 9.65 1.29 0.57
CA THR A 413 8.72 2.27 1.15
C THR A 413 7.33 2.10 0.55
N ALA A 414 7.23 1.90 -0.78
CA ALA A 414 5.96 1.64 -1.43
C ALA A 414 5.30 0.34 -0.98
N ALA A 415 6.08 -0.71 -0.71
CA ALA A 415 5.54 -1.95 -0.14
C ALA A 415 4.87 -1.70 1.22
N LEU A 416 5.52 -0.94 2.11
CA LEU A 416 4.95 -0.55 3.40
C LEU A 416 3.71 0.36 3.23
N GLU A 417 3.74 1.29 2.27
CA GLU A 417 2.58 2.14 1.94
C GLU A 417 1.38 1.31 1.48
N ILE A 418 1.58 0.22 0.72
CA ILE A 418 0.51 -0.71 0.33
C ILE A 418 -0.05 -1.45 1.56
N GLU A 419 0.81 -1.95 2.45
CA GLU A 419 0.39 -2.65 3.68
C GLU A 419 -0.41 -1.73 4.61
N THR A 420 -0.05 -0.45 4.68
CA THR A 420 -0.68 0.55 5.54
C THR A 420 -1.85 1.29 4.88
N GLY A 421 -2.17 0.98 3.62
CA GLY A 421 -3.32 1.53 2.89
C GLY A 421 -3.07 2.87 2.18
N ASN A 422 -1.84 3.39 2.16
CA ASN A 422 -1.47 4.57 1.37
C ASN A 422 -1.18 4.19 -0.11
N ILE A 423 -2.23 3.72 -0.79
CA ILE A 423 -2.10 3.14 -2.14
C ILE A 423 -1.64 4.16 -3.18
N ASP A 424 -2.17 5.39 -3.12
CA ASP A 424 -1.80 6.44 -4.08
C ASP A 424 -0.34 6.91 -3.90
N GLY A 425 0.15 6.97 -2.65
CA GLY A 425 1.56 7.23 -2.36
C GLY A 425 2.48 6.17 -2.95
N ALA A 426 2.13 4.89 -2.75
CA ALA A 426 2.87 3.76 -3.32
C ALA A 426 2.94 3.82 -4.85
N ILE A 427 1.81 4.08 -5.52
CA ILE A 427 1.76 4.20 -6.99
C ILE A 427 2.64 5.35 -7.47
N SER A 428 2.51 6.54 -6.86
CA SER A 428 3.30 7.72 -7.24
C SER A 428 4.80 7.47 -7.14
N ARG A 429 5.23 6.68 -6.16
CA ARG A 429 6.62 6.32 -5.90
C ARG A 429 7.14 5.30 -6.90
N LEU A 430 6.33 4.30 -7.25
CA LEU A 430 6.73 3.18 -8.10
C LEU A 430 6.64 3.46 -9.61
N GLN A 431 5.76 4.37 -10.05
CA GLN A 431 5.43 4.55 -11.47
C GLN A 431 6.64 4.84 -12.40
N GLN A 432 7.72 5.44 -11.88
CA GLN A 432 8.93 5.73 -12.65
C GLN A 432 10.01 4.64 -12.54
N ILE A 433 9.78 3.60 -11.73
CA ILE A 433 10.74 2.53 -11.46
C ILE A 433 10.42 1.32 -12.35
N ASN A 434 11.33 1.01 -13.27
CA ASN A 434 11.14 -0.04 -14.27
C ASN A 434 11.83 -1.36 -13.88
N THR A 435 11.44 -1.93 -12.74
CA THR A 435 11.93 -3.24 -12.28
C THR A 435 10.78 -4.22 -12.02
N PRO A 436 11.03 -5.55 -12.09
CA PRO A 436 10.00 -6.55 -11.82
C PRO A 436 9.36 -6.42 -10.43
N GLU A 437 10.14 -6.01 -9.43
CA GLU A 437 9.69 -5.83 -8.04
C GLU A 437 8.75 -4.63 -7.91
N ALA A 438 9.08 -3.51 -8.57
CA ALA A 438 8.22 -2.34 -8.65
C ALA A 438 6.90 -2.68 -9.35
N TRP A 439 6.96 -3.40 -10.49
CA TRP A 439 5.77 -3.82 -11.21
C TRP A 439 4.90 -4.78 -10.38
N ASN A 440 5.49 -5.73 -9.65
CA ASN A 440 4.71 -6.59 -8.76
C ASN A 440 3.94 -5.79 -7.70
N ASN A 441 4.62 -4.84 -7.03
CA ASN A 441 3.97 -4.01 -6.02
C ASN A 441 2.91 -3.08 -6.64
N LEU A 442 3.13 -2.56 -7.85
CA LEU A 442 2.10 -1.83 -8.60
C LEU A 442 0.88 -2.70 -8.89
N GLY A 443 1.08 -3.97 -9.28
CA GLY A 443 -0.02 -4.92 -9.50
C GLY A 443 -0.91 -5.07 -8.26
N ILE A 444 -0.29 -5.19 -7.07
CA ILE A 444 -1.01 -5.29 -5.80
C ILE A 444 -1.73 -3.96 -5.49
N ALA A 445 -1.06 -2.82 -5.68
CA ALA A 445 -1.66 -1.50 -5.47
C ALA A 445 -2.90 -1.29 -6.34
N TYR A 446 -2.84 -1.60 -7.64
CA TYR A 446 -3.99 -1.50 -8.54
C TYR A 446 -5.09 -2.50 -8.22
N THR A 447 -4.75 -3.68 -7.70
CA THR A 447 -5.75 -4.63 -7.18
C THR A 447 -6.53 -4.03 -6.01
N LYS A 448 -5.84 -3.33 -5.08
CA LYS A 448 -6.50 -2.59 -3.98
C LYS A 448 -7.39 -1.43 -4.44
N LYS A 449 -7.19 -0.94 -5.67
CA LYS A 449 -8.05 0.06 -6.32
C LYS A 449 -9.15 -0.56 -7.19
N GLU A 450 -9.28 -1.89 -7.20
CA GLU A 450 -10.21 -2.64 -8.04
C GLU A 450 -9.99 -2.45 -9.56
N ASP A 451 -8.82 -1.93 -9.95
CA ASP A 451 -8.40 -1.86 -11.35
C ASP A 451 -7.65 -3.15 -11.72
N TYR A 452 -8.42 -4.23 -11.83
CA TYR A 452 -7.90 -5.57 -12.08
C TYR A 452 -7.21 -5.69 -13.45
N ARG A 453 -7.64 -4.90 -14.43
CA ARG A 453 -7.00 -4.89 -15.77
C ARG A 453 -5.58 -4.35 -15.68
N THR A 454 -5.38 -3.21 -15.03
CA THR A 454 -4.05 -2.62 -14.85
C THR A 454 -3.20 -3.52 -13.95
N ALA A 455 -3.79 -4.08 -12.88
CA ALA A 455 -3.10 -5.02 -12.00
C ALA A 455 -2.55 -6.23 -12.75
N GLN A 456 -3.38 -6.86 -13.60
CA GLN A 456 -2.99 -8.00 -14.42
C GLN A 456 -1.81 -7.67 -15.35
N GLN A 457 -1.84 -6.52 -16.03
CA GLN A 457 -0.75 -6.09 -16.90
C GLN A 457 0.58 -5.98 -16.16
N TYR A 458 0.57 -5.42 -14.95
CA TYR A 458 1.77 -5.30 -14.12
C TYR A 458 2.28 -6.66 -13.63
N PHE A 459 1.39 -7.55 -13.18
CA PHE A 459 1.79 -8.90 -12.78
C PHE A 459 2.34 -9.72 -13.95
N GLU A 460 1.75 -9.63 -15.14
CA GLU A 460 2.25 -10.28 -16.35
C GLU A 460 3.63 -9.76 -16.75
N ARG A 461 3.83 -8.43 -16.68
CA ARG A 461 5.12 -7.80 -16.99
C ARG A 461 6.20 -8.26 -16.00
N ALA A 462 5.91 -8.26 -14.70
CA ALA A 462 6.82 -8.74 -13.66
C ALA A 462 7.11 -10.25 -13.75
N SER A 463 6.09 -11.06 -14.01
CA SER A 463 6.22 -12.51 -14.18
C SER A 463 7.04 -12.85 -15.43
N SER A 464 6.85 -12.11 -16.53
CA SER A 464 7.62 -12.31 -17.77
C SER A 464 9.10 -11.98 -17.60
N ALA A 465 9.43 -11.12 -16.63
CA ALA A 465 10.79 -10.83 -16.22
C ALA A 465 11.35 -11.82 -15.18
N GLY A 466 10.61 -12.89 -14.85
CA GLY A 466 11.09 -14.00 -14.01
C GLY A 466 10.78 -13.86 -12.51
N LEU A 467 10.01 -12.87 -12.08
CA LEU A 467 9.70 -12.69 -10.66
C LEU A 467 8.60 -13.68 -10.20
N ARG A 468 8.98 -14.64 -9.36
CA ARG A 468 8.07 -15.71 -8.86
C ARG A 468 6.85 -15.18 -8.11
N SER A 469 7.02 -14.18 -7.25
CA SER A 469 5.90 -13.59 -6.49
C SER A 469 4.85 -12.98 -7.40
N ALA A 470 5.26 -12.41 -8.54
CA ALA A 470 4.33 -11.88 -9.54
C ALA A 470 3.52 -12.97 -10.24
N THR A 471 4.11 -14.14 -10.52
CA THR A 471 3.37 -15.28 -11.03
C THR A 471 2.28 -15.71 -10.05
N ILE A 472 2.63 -15.82 -8.76
CA ILE A 472 1.68 -16.17 -7.69
C ILE A 472 0.56 -15.14 -7.63
N ASN A 473 0.89 -13.85 -7.62
CA ASN A 473 -0.08 -12.77 -7.52
C ASN A 473 -1.02 -12.70 -8.74
N ARG A 474 -0.49 -12.93 -9.94
CA ARG A 474 -1.31 -13.04 -11.16
C ARG A 474 -2.33 -14.17 -11.03
N ASP A 475 -1.88 -15.35 -10.60
CA ASP A 475 -2.73 -16.53 -10.50
C ASP A 475 -3.79 -16.37 -9.39
N GLN A 476 -3.46 -15.65 -8.31
CA GLN A 476 -4.41 -15.24 -7.26
C GLN A 476 -5.46 -14.26 -7.82
N LEU A 477 -5.03 -13.24 -8.57
CA LEU A 477 -5.94 -12.28 -9.21
C LEU A 477 -6.87 -12.95 -10.22
N GLN A 478 -6.36 -13.92 -11.00
CA GLN A 478 -7.20 -14.64 -11.97
C GLN A 478 -8.37 -15.37 -11.29
N LYS A 479 -8.12 -16.01 -10.14
CA LYS A 479 -9.20 -16.64 -9.36
C LYS A 479 -10.25 -15.66 -8.87
N VAL A 480 -9.83 -14.45 -8.46
CA VAL A 480 -10.75 -13.38 -8.08
C VAL A 480 -11.63 -12.99 -9.27
N ILE A 481 -11.03 -12.81 -10.45
CA ILE A 481 -11.74 -12.45 -11.68
C ILE A 481 -12.72 -13.56 -12.11
N ASP A 482 -12.33 -14.83 -11.97
CA ASP A 482 -13.17 -15.98 -12.34
C ASP A 482 -14.41 -16.13 -11.43
N GLU A 483 -14.39 -15.55 -10.22
CA GLU A 483 -15.51 -15.56 -9.26
C GLU A 483 -16.47 -14.35 -9.39
N MET A 484 -16.10 -13.32 -10.17
CA MET A 484 -16.91 -12.13 -10.45
C MET A 484 -17.97 -12.41 -11.53
#